data_AF-A0AAF0E339-F1
#
_entry.id   AF-A0AAF0E339-F1
#
_cell.length_a   1.000
_cell.length_b   1.000
_cell.length_c   1.000
_cell.angle_alpha   90.00
_cell.angle_beta   90.00
_cell.angle_gamma   90.00
#
_symmetry.space_group_name_H-M   'P 1'
#
loop_
_entity.id
_entity.type
_entity.pdbx_description
1 polymer ?
#
loop_
_entity_poly.entity_id
_entity_poly.type
_entity_poly.pdbx_seq_one_letter_code
_entity_poly.pdbx_strand_id
1 'polypeptide(L)'
;MIFRFNSSKSESLFHQRKNPRKIAWTVLYRRMHKKGLSEETAKRRTRRTVKHQRGVVGASIQDIQSRRNQKPEVRATQRKEDLAQRKAARKERKAERKANKASLQATGSQISRQQAKGGARGGLKA
;
A
#
# COMPACT_ATOMS: atom_id res chain seq x y z
N MET A 1 -24.06 -9.65 53.28
CA MET A 1 -24.17 -10.38 51.99
C MET A 1 -25.65 -10.49 51.65
N ILE A 2 -26.10 -9.95 50.52
CA ILE A 2 -27.53 -9.85 50.18
C ILE A 2 -27.86 -10.96 49.17
N PHE A 3 -28.80 -11.84 49.52
CA PHE A 3 -29.35 -12.85 48.61
C PHE A 3 -30.66 -12.35 48.02
N ARG A 4 -30.88 -12.60 46.73
CA ARG A 4 -32.10 -12.21 46.02
C ARG A 4 -32.76 -13.47 45.44
N PHE A 5 -34.03 -13.66 45.77
CA PHE A 5 -34.80 -14.83 45.36
C PHE A 5 -35.88 -14.39 44.37
N ASN A 6 -36.11 -15.21 43.33
CA ASN A 6 -37.16 -14.96 42.34
C ASN A 6 -38.50 -15.57 42.76
N SER A 7 -38.49 -16.52 43.70
CA SER A 7 -39.69 -17.20 44.19
C SER A 7 -39.50 -17.76 45.60
N SER A 8 -40.63 -17.98 46.27
CA SER A 8 -40.69 -18.63 47.60
C SER A 8 -40.02 -20.01 47.60
N LYS A 9 -40.07 -20.75 46.48
CA LYS A 9 -39.38 -22.03 46.32
C LYS A 9 -37.86 -21.89 46.44
N SER A 10 -37.28 -20.88 45.78
CA SER A 10 -35.83 -20.64 45.82
C SER A 10 -35.35 -20.14 47.18
N GLU A 11 -36.17 -19.35 47.86
CA GLU A 11 -35.92 -18.84 49.21
C GLU A 11 -36.00 -19.96 50.26
N SER A 12 -37.05 -20.78 50.23
CA SER A 12 -37.20 -21.92 51.15
C SER A 12 -36.03 -22.89 51.04
N LEU A 13 -35.59 -23.22 49.83
CA LEU A 13 -34.43 -24.09 49.62
C LEU A 13 -33.12 -23.49 50.15
N PHE A 14 -32.99 -22.17 50.11
CA PHE A 14 -31.84 -21.45 50.66
C PHE A 14 -31.83 -21.53 52.20
N HIS A 15 -32.96 -21.29 52.86
CA HIS A 15 -33.08 -21.43 54.32
C HIS A 15 -32.89 -22.87 54.79
N GLN A 16 -33.32 -23.86 53.99
CA GLN A 16 -33.03 -25.28 54.22
C GLN A 16 -31.56 -25.66 53.93
N ARG A 17 -30.71 -24.69 53.56
CA ARG A 17 -29.28 -24.87 53.25
C ARG A 17 -29.03 -25.93 52.16
N LYS A 18 -29.95 -26.06 51.20
CA LYS A 18 -29.78 -26.99 50.08
C LYS A 18 -28.74 -26.44 49.11
N ASN A 19 -27.85 -27.30 48.63
CA ASN A 19 -26.83 -26.91 47.66
C ASN A 19 -27.44 -26.87 46.23
N PRO A 20 -27.44 -25.72 45.55
CA PRO A 20 -27.99 -25.61 44.19
C PRO A 20 -27.36 -26.59 43.20
N ARG A 21 -26.09 -27.00 43.40
CA ARG A 21 -25.39 -27.99 42.55
C ARG A 21 -26.00 -29.38 42.59
N LYS A 22 -26.87 -29.68 43.56
CA LYS A 22 -27.59 -30.96 43.69
C LYS A 22 -29.05 -30.87 43.23
N ILE A 23 -29.54 -29.69 42.85
CA ILE A 23 -30.94 -29.48 42.47
C ILE A 23 -31.06 -29.39 40.95
N ALA A 24 -31.67 -30.41 40.35
CA ALA A 24 -31.64 -30.68 38.91
C ALA A 24 -32.08 -29.51 38.00
N TRP A 25 -33.06 -28.73 38.43
CA TRP A 25 -33.64 -27.64 37.64
C TRP A 25 -32.80 -26.34 37.68
N THR A 26 -31.82 -26.22 38.58
CA THR A 26 -31.04 -24.99 38.70
C THR A 26 -30.02 -24.83 37.59
N VAL A 27 -29.69 -23.58 37.23
CA VAL A 27 -28.66 -23.26 36.24
C VAL A 27 -27.30 -23.84 36.65
N LEU A 28 -26.98 -23.82 37.94
CA LEU A 28 -25.69 -24.31 38.44
C LEU A 28 -25.56 -25.84 38.29
N TYR A 29 -26.62 -26.59 38.58
CA TYR A 29 -26.68 -28.02 38.30
C TYR A 29 -26.52 -28.30 36.81
N ARG A 30 -27.30 -27.61 35.96
CA ARG A 30 -27.27 -27.82 34.50
C ARG A 30 -25.88 -27.53 33.90
N ARG A 31 -25.20 -26.47 34.36
CA ARG A 31 -23.83 -26.14 33.94
C ARG A 31 -22.83 -27.22 34.36
N MET A 32 -22.91 -27.72 35.59
CA MET A 32 -22.03 -28.78 36.10
C MET A 32 -22.20 -30.10 35.34
N HIS A 33 -23.44 -30.45 34.98
CA HIS A 33 -23.79 -31.66 34.25
C HIS A 33 -23.78 -31.48 32.72
N LYS A 34 -23.21 -30.37 32.23
CA LYS A 34 -23.11 -30.03 30.81
C LYS A 34 -24.44 -30.09 30.04
N LYS A 35 -25.56 -29.85 30.71
CA LYS A 35 -26.90 -29.86 30.10
C LYS A 35 -27.11 -28.56 29.31
N GLY A 36 -27.34 -28.68 28.01
CA GLY A 36 -27.61 -27.54 27.12
C GLY A 36 -26.37 -26.71 26.76
N LEU A 37 -25.16 -27.25 26.94
CA LEU A 37 -23.97 -26.70 26.27
C LEU A 37 -23.93 -27.19 24.83
N SER A 38 -24.75 -26.59 23.97
CA SER A 38 -24.67 -26.78 22.50
C SER A 38 -23.58 -25.93 21.87
N GLU A 39 -23.15 -24.86 22.55
CA GLU A 39 -22.08 -23.97 22.09
C GLU A 39 -20.83 -24.21 22.90
N GLU A 40 -20.06 -25.23 22.53
CA GLU A 40 -18.62 -25.14 22.71
C GLU A 40 -18.16 -23.99 21.82
N THR A 41 -18.14 -22.78 22.38
CA THR A 41 -17.62 -21.59 21.70
C THR A 41 -16.14 -21.83 21.45
N ALA A 42 -15.83 -22.53 20.36
CA ALA A 42 -14.47 -22.64 19.87
C ALA A 42 -13.96 -21.22 19.72
N LYS A 43 -12.89 -20.87 20.44
CA LYS A 43 -12.30 -19.53 20.37
C LYS A 43 -11.98 -19.25 18.91
N ARG A 44 -12.76 -18.36 18.30
CA ARG A 44 -12.55 -17.96 16.91
C ARG A 44 -11.26 -17.16 16.84
N ARG A 45 -10.18 -17.81 16.41
CA ARG A 45 -8.86 -17.18 16.26
C ARG A 45 -8.83 -16.40 14.94
N THR A 46 -9.21 -15.14 14.97
CA THR A 46 -9.00 -14.24 13.83
C THR A 46 -7.59 -13.64 13.90
N ARG A 47 -6.83 -13.73 12.80
CA ARG A 47 -5.55 -13.03 12.66
C ARG A 47 -5.82 -11.62 12.13
N ARG A 48 -5.25 -10.60 12.77
CA ARG A 48 -5.23 -9.22 12.25
C ARG A 48 -3.90 -8.98 11.53
N THR A 49 -3.95 -8.64 10.25
CA THR A 49 -2.76 -8.27 9.48
C THR A 49 -2.50 -6.77 9.60
N VAL A 50 -1.35 -6.38 10.16
CA VAL A 50 -0.95 -4.96 10.26
C VAL A 50 -0.03 -4.60 9.08
N LYS A 51 -0.52 -3.77 8.16
CA LYS A 51 0.28 -3.24 7.05
C LYS A 51 0.96 -1.95 7.49
N HIS A 52 2.29 -1.99 7.56
CA HIS A 52 3.09 -0.81 7.88
C HIS A 52 3.48 -0.13 6.57
N GLN A 53 3.09 1.13 6.41
CA GLN A 53 3.67 1.95 5.35
C GLN A 53 5.05 2.42 5.84
N ARG A 54 6.08 2.24 5.01
CA ARG A 54 7.47 2.67 5.27
C ARG A 54 7.91 3.58 4.12
N GLY A 55 8.77 4.54 4.44
CA GLY A 55 9.41 5.38 3.41
C GLY A 55 10.35 4.54 2.56
N VAL A 56 10.63 5.01 1.35
CA VAL A 56 11.61 4.39 0.45
C VAL A 56 12.83 5.31 0.39
N VAL A 57 14.04 4.77 0.20
CA VAL A 57 15.25 5.59 0.12
C VAL A 57 15.06 6.68 -0.95
N GLY A 58 15.19 7.95 -0.55
CA GLY A 58 14.99 9.12 -1.42
C GLY A 58 13.55 9.68 -1.46
N ALA A 59 12.58 9.09 -0.77
CA ALA A 59 11.23 9.67 -0.61
C ALA A 59 10.59 9.26 0.72
N SER A 60 10.23 10.26 1.54
CA SER A 60 9.53 10.01 2.80
C SER A 60 8.09 9.52 2.55
N ILE A 61 7.45 8.91 3.56
CA ILE A 61 6.03 8.53 3.49
C ILE A 61 5.13 9.71 3.11
N GLN A 62 5.45 10.89 3.65
CA GLN A 62 4.67 12.11 3.43
C GLN A 62 4.75 12.55 1.97
N ASP A 63 5.93 12.47 1.36
CA ASP A 63 6.13 12.80 -0.07
C ASP A 63 5.41 11.82 -1.00
N ILE A 64 5.39 10.54 -0.63
CA ILE A 64 4.70 9.51 -1.40
C ILE A 64 3.18 9.69 -1.31
N GLN A 65 2.66 10.01 -0.12
CA GLN A 65 1.23 10.26 0.09
C GLN A 65 0.77 11.55 -0.60
N SER A 66 1.55 12.63 -0.52
CA SER A 66 1.23 13.90 -1.20
C SER A 66 1.18 13.73 -2.72
N ARG A 67 2.14 13.01 -3.31
CA ARG A 67 2.13 12.70 -4.76
C ARG A 67 0.93 11.83 -5.19
N ARG A 68 0.51 10.87 -4.36
CA ARG A 68 -0.71 10.08 -4.65
C ARG A 68 -1.97 10.92 -4.57
N ASN A 69 -2.05 11.79 -3.56
CA ASN A 69 -3.24 12.60 -3.29
C ASN A 69 -3.39 13.83 -4.20
N GLN A 70 -2.44 14.09 -5.10
CA GLN A 70 -2.60 15.11 -6.14
C GLN A 70 -3.77 14.76 -7.08
N LYS A 71 -4.66 15.75 -7.26
CA LYS A 71 -5.80 15.66 -8.16
C LYS A 71 -5.35 15.38 -9.60
N PRO A 72 -6.08 14.55 -10.35
CA PRO A 72 -5.71 14.16 -11.71
C PRO A 72 -5.59 15.35 -12.67
N GLU A 73 -6.36 16.41 -12.43
CA GLU A 73 -6.32 17.66 -13.21
C GLU A 73 -4.96 18.36 -13.11
N VAL A 74 -4.45 18.56 -11.88
CA VAL A 74 -3.12 19.16 -11.63
C VAL A 74 -2.01 18.31 -12.21
N ARG A 75 -2.16 16.97 -12.17
CA ARG A 75 -1.19 16.06 -12.79
C ARG A 75 -1.21 16.16 -14.32
N ALA A 76 -2.37 16.39 -14.92
CA ALA A 76 -2.53 16.53 -16.36
C ALA A 76 -1.99 17.87 -16.88
N THR A 77 -2.18 18.97 -16.14
CA THR A 77 -1.62 20.29 -16.49
C THR A 77 -0.10 20.27 -16.43
N GLN A 78 0.48 19.79 -15.32
CA GLN A 78 1.93 19.67 -15.16
C GLN A 78 2.58 18.83 -16.28
N ARG A 79 1.92 17.73 -16.69
CA ARG A 79 2.38 16.89 -17.79
C ARG A 79 2.34 17.62 -19.14
N LYS A 80 1.29 18.41 -19.40
CA LYS A 80 1.16 19.19 -20.63
C LYS A 80 2.22 20.28 -20.70
N GLU A 81 2.47 20.97 -19.59
CA GLU A 81 3.51 22.00 -19.48
C GLU A 81 4.92 21.41 -19.69
N ASP A 82 5.25 20.28 -19.05
CA ASP A 82 6.54 19.59 -19.25
C ASP A 82 6.72 19.16 -20.72
N LEU A 83 5.67 18.62 -21.34
CA LEU A 83 5.69 18.27 -22.77
C LEU A 83 5.90 19.49 -23.67
N ALA A 84 5.32 20.63 -23.34
CA ALA A 84 5.48 21.88 -24.08
C ALA A 84 6.91 22.41 -23.96
N GLN A 85 7.46 22.47 -22.74
CA GLN A 85 8.83 22.91 -22.47
C GLN A 85 9.86 21.99 -23.17
N ARG A 86 9.68 20.67 -23.09
CA ARG A 86 10.57 19.71 -23.78
C ARG A 86 10.51 19.82 -25.29
N LYS A 87 9.34 20.14 -25.85
CA LYS A 87 9.19 20.40 -27.30
C LYS A 87 9.85 21.72 -27.71
N ALA A 88 9.73 22.77 -26.90
CA ALA A 88 10.38 24.06 -27.13
C ALA A 88 11.92 23.93 -27.10
N ALA A 89 12.46 23.35 -26.02
CA ALA A 89 13.90 23.08 -25.89
C ALA A 89 14.44 22.20 -27.03
N ARG A 90 13.65 21.23 -27.53
CA ARG A 90 14.04 20.42 -28.68
C ARG A 90 14.05 21.22 -30.00
N LYS A 91 13.15 22.20 -30.17
CA LYS A 91 13.14 23.08 -31.35
C LYS A 91 14.33 24.03 -31.32
N GLU A 92 14.62 24.64 -30.18
CA GLU A 92 15.79 25.51 -29.97
C GLU A 92 17.08 24.76 -30.24
N ARG A 93 17.28 23.58 -29.62
CA ARG A 93 18.46 22.75 -29.87
C ARG A 93 18.58 22.29 -31.34
N LYS A 94 17.46 22.14 -32.06
CA LYS A 94 17.48 21.83 -33.50
C LYS A 94 17.83 23.06 -34.33
N ALA A 95 17.38 24.25 -33.95
CA ALA A 95 17.72 25.51 -34.61
C ALA A 95 19.20 25.82 -34.44
N GLU A 96 19.73 25.71 -33.22
CA GLU A 96 21.15 25.84 -32.91
C GLU A 96 22.01 24.84 -33.70
N ARG A 97 21.59 23.56 -33.76
CA ARG A 97 22.29 22.54 -34.57
C ARG A 97 22.27 22.86 -36.07
N LYS A 98 21.19 23.44 -36.59
CA LYS A 98 21.11 23.85 -38.00
C LYS A 98 21.97 25.09 -38.28
N ALA A 99 21.96 26.07 -37.40
CA ALA A 99 22.82 27.25 -37.48
C ALA A 99 24.30 26.87 -37.43
N ASN A 100 24.68 25.98 -36.49
CA ASN A 100 26.04 25.48 -36.39
C ASN A 100 26.45 24.66 -37.65
N LYS A 101 25.56 23.82 -38.19
CA LYS A 101 25.82 23.08 -39.43
C LYS A 101 25.95 24.00 -40.66
N ALA A 102 25.16 25.08 -40.73
CA ALA A 102 25.28 26.08 -41.78
C ALA A 102 26.60 26.88 -41.67
N SER A 103 27.01 27.23 -40.45
CA SER A 103 28.31 27.88 -40.21
C SER A 103 29.51 26.98 -40.54
N LEU A 104 29.38 25.66 -40.32
CA LEU A 104 30.38 24.65 -40.69
C LEU A 104 30.43 24.40 -42.21
N GLN A 105 29.31 24.55 -42.93
CA GLN A 105 29.29 24.46 -44.40
C GLN A 105 29.82 25.73 -45.08
N ALA A 106 29.67 26.90 -44.46
CA ALA A 106 30.24 28.16 -44.95
C ALA A 106 31.76 28.26 -44.79
N THR A 107 32.36 27.43 -43.91
CA THR A 107 33.80 27.44 -43.60
C THR A 107 34.55 26.21 -44.12
N GLY A 108 33.88 25.22 -44.72
CA GLY A 108 34.47 23.91 -45.07
C GLY A 108 34.62 23.67 -46.57
N SER A 109 35.87 23.77 -47.04
CA SER A 109 36.34 23.42 -48.38
C SER A 109 35.91 22.01 -48.83
N GLN A 110 35.62 21.88 -50.13
CA GLN A 110 35.23 20.64 -50.81
C GLN A 110 36.35 19.60 -50.70
N ILE A 111 36.26 18.65 -49.76
CA ILE A 111 37.12 17.45 -49.76
C ILE A 111 36.26 16.25 -50.17
N SER A 112 36.68 15.64 -51.28
CA SER A 112 35.95 14.64 -52.04
C SER A 112 35.76 13.31 -51.28
N ARG A 113 34.67 12.62 -51.59
CA ARG A 113 34.24 11.31 -51.05
C ARG A 113 35.12 10.12 -51.48
N GLN A 114 36.42 10.29 -51.63
CA GLN A 114 37.29 9.22 -52.14
C GLN A 114 38.18 8.52 -51.10
N GLN A 115 38.14 8.91 -49.83
CA GLN A 115 39.02 8.33 -48.81
C GLN A 115 38.30 7.68 -47.61
N ALA A 116 37.19 6.97 -47.87
CA ALA A 116 36.47 6.19 -46.86
C ALA A 116 36.22 4.74 -47.29
N LYS A 117 37.19 4.11 -47.95
CA LYS A 117 37.28 2.65 -48.06
C LYS A 117 38.68 2.19 -47.67
N GLY A 118 38.80 1.67 -46.45
CA GLY A 118 40.00 0.97 -45.98
C GLY A 118 40.15 1.10 -44.47
N GLY A 119 39.79 0.06 -43.72
CA GLY A 119 40.06 0.03 -42.28
C GLY A 119 39.17 -0.93 -41.52
N ALA A 120 39.70 -2.12 -41.26
CA ALA A 120 39.04 -3.28 -40.70
C ALA A 120 38.37 -3.08 -39.33
N ARG A 121 37.37 -3.93 -39.10
CA ARG A 121 36.72 -4.24 -37.83
C ARG A 121 37.75 -4.55 -36.73
N GLY A 122 37.61 -3.93 -35.56
CA GLY A 122 38.35 -4.27 -34.35
C GLY A 122 37.89 -3.42 -33.17
N GLY A 123 36.71 -3.70 -32.63
CA GLY A 123 36.17 -3.00 -31.45
C GLY A 123 36.56 -3.71 -30.15
N LEU A 124 37.50 -3.10 -29.41
CA LEU A 124 37.77 -3.38 -28.01
C LEU A 124 36.55 -3.02 -27.15
N LYS A 125 36.23 -3.88 -26.18
CA LYS A 125 35.31 -3.59 -25.07
C LYS A 125 35.97 -2.65 -24.06
N ALA A 126 35.25 -1.59 -23.68
CA ALA A 126 35.24 -0.97 -22.36
C ALA A 126 33.87 -0.31 -22.17
#